data_AF-A0A3F3J2W3-F1
#
_entry.id   AF-A0A3F3J2W3-F1
#
_cell.length_a   1.000
_cell.length_b   1.000
_cell.length_c   1.000
_cell.angle_alpha   90.00
_cell.angle_beta   90.00
_cell.angle_gamma   90.00
#
_symmetry.space_group_name_H-M   'P 1'
#
loop_
_entity.id
_entity.type
_entity.pdbx_description
1 polymer ?
#
loop_
_entity_poly.entity_id
_entity_poly.type
_entity_poly.pdbx_seq_one_letter_code
_entity_poly.pdbx_strand_id
1 'polypeptide(L)'
;MKLLTTAALAASLGIISVSPVLAENIVGSVKAWQNMQADGWKSADGTDNDTLHNALYQADVIDNYPWTKQFLLRARGGADYYLADKKTHTVRRLDVKPASGYYADLTSVYQGADQGKGCSFAIIDSQYRLRDEAERDAVVAEDPGKAIELAWQQFSPKVVMTIPDNCANKHQQAALAAKSSENDRKLQQWVAQQSLAELCRRTGNC
;
A
#
# COMPACT_ATOMS: atom_id res chain seq x y z
N MET A 1 -52.15 -15.16 -30.85
CA MET A 1 -51.28 -16.30 -30.51
C MET A 1 -49.96 -15.76 -29.97
N LYS A 2 -49.62 -16.24 -28.77
CA LYS A 2 -48.38 -16.17 -27.98
C LYS A 2 -47.18 -15.35 -28.50
N LEU A 3 -46.85 -14.31 -27.74
CA LEU A 3 -45.49 -13.80 -27.57
C LEU A 3 -44.60 -14.90 -26.96
N LEU A 4 -43.41 -15.11 -27.53
CA LEU A 4 -42.31 -15.80 -26.87
C LEU A 4 -41.21 -14.78 -26.63
N THR A 5 -41.11 -14.35 -25.38
CA THR A 5 -40.01 -13.60 -24.79
C THR A 5 -38.81 -14.53 -24.62
N THR A 6 -37.75 -14.34 -25.41
CA THR A 6 -36.43 -14.89 -25.09
C THR A 6 -35.63 -13.80 -24.37
N ALA A 7 -35.59 -13.93 -23.04
CA ALA A 7 -34.65 -13.21 -22.18
C ALA A 7 -33.23 -13.66 -22.52
N ALA A 8 -32.47 -12.82 -23.23
CA ALA A 8 -31.03 -12.95 -23.26
C ALA A 8 -30.50 -12.46 -21.92
N LEU A 9 -30.07 -13.40 -21.07
CA LEU A 9 -29.27 -13.14 -19.89
C LEU A 9 -28.08 -12.28 -20.30
N ALA A 10 -28.10 -11.01 -19.90
CA ALA A 10 -26.90 -10.20 -19.81
C ALA A 10 -26.00 -10.86 -18.76
N ALA A 11 -25.12 -11.75 -19.22
CA ALA A 11 -23.96 -12.14 -18.43
C ALA A 11 -23.13 -10.87 -18.24
N SER A 12 -23.38 -10.19 -17.13
CA SER A 12 -22.50 -9.17 -16.60
C SER A 12 -21.15 -9.84 -16.36
N LEU A 13 -20.29 -9.79 -17.36
CA LEU A 13 -18.85 -9.98 -17.21
C LEU A 13 -18.39 -8.83 -16.32
N GLY A 14 -18.54 -9.03 -15.01
CA GLY A 14 -17.80 -8.29 -14.00
C GLY A 14 -16.34 -8.61 -14.25
N ILE A 15 -15.71 -7.81 -15.10
CA ILE A 15 -14.26 -7.72 -15.19
C ILE A 15 -13.83 -7.26 -13.81
N ILE A 16 -13.49 -8.21 -12.93
CA ILE A 16 -12.66 -7.92 -11.77
C ILE A 16 -11.30 -7.62 -12.41
N SER A 17 -11.09 -6.36 -12.77
CA SER A 17 -9.76 -5.87 -13.09
C SER A 17 -8.93 -6.10 -11.84
N VAL A 18 -8.16 -7.17 -11.81
CA VAL A 18 -7.07 -7.30 -10.85
C VAL A 18 -6.06 -6.23 -11.27
N SER A 19 -6.17 -5.06 -10.63
CA SER A 19 -5.19 -3.99 -10.78
C SER A 19 -3.79 -4.58 -10.66
N PRO A 20 -2.79 -4.12 -11.43
CA PRO A 20 -1.41 -4.44 -11.11
C PRO A 20 -1.24 -4.14 -9.62
N VAL A 21 -0.70 -5.11 -8.86
CA VAL A 21 -0.47 -5.04 -7.40
C VAL A 21 -0.17 -3.59 -7.04
N LEU A 22 -1.15 -2.90 -6.46
CA LEU A 22 -1.01 -1.47 -6.20
C LEU A 22 0.18 -1.34 -5.26
N ALA A 23 1.18 -0.57 -5.69
CA ALA A 23 2.30 -0.24 -4.83
C ALA A 23 1.74 0.45 -3.58
N GLU A 24 2.28 0.08 -2.43
CA GLU A 24 1.85 0.67 -1.16
C GLU A 24 2.07 2.17 -1.20
N ASN A 25 1.11 2.93 -0.65
CA ASN A 25 1.27 4.37 -0.58
C ASN A 25 2.08 4.76 0.66
N ILE A 26 3.40 4.82 0.47
CA ILE A 26 4.37 5.25 1.47
C ILE A 26 4.32 6.77 1.60
N VAL A 27 3.88 7.26 2.75
CA VAL A 27 3.73 8.69 3.06
C VAL A 27 4.87 9.24 3.93
N GLY A 28 5.81 8.39 4.33
CA GLY A 28 6.99 8.78 5.10
C GLY A 28 7.74 7.57 5.64
N SER A 29 8.64 7.81 6.57
CA SER A 29 9.39 6.77 7.26
C SER A 29 9.56 7.07 8.75
N VAL A 30 9.62 6.02 9.55
CA VAL A 30 9.93 6.10 10.97
C VAL A 30 11.43 6.36 11.12
N LYS A 31 11.80 7.43 11.82
CA LYS A 31 13.22 7.71 12.10
C LYS A 31 13.84 6.67 13.05
N ALA A 32 13.14 6.39 14.16
CA ALA A 32 13.50 5.38 15.15
C ALA A 32 12.31 5.15 16.09
N TRP A 33 12.24 3.97 16.73
CA TRP A 33 11.23 3.66 17.74
C TRP A 33 11.24 4.67 18.90
N GLN A 34 12.41 5.09 19.36
CA GLN A 34 12.55 6.06 20.46
C GLN A 34 11.88 7.40 20.16
N ASN A 35 11.85 7.83 18.89
CA ASN A 35 11.16 9.07 18.51
C ASN A 35 9.65 8.89 18.62
N MET A 36 9.13 7.73 18.21
CA MET A 36 7.71 7.41 18.44
C MET A 36 7.40 7.35 19.94
N GLN A 37 8.28 6.76 20.76
CA GLN A 37 8.08 6.77 22.21
C GLN A 37 8.06 8.18 22.80
N ALA A 38 8.91 9.08 22.31
CA ALA A 38 8.91 10.49 22.71
C ALA A 38 7.58 11.20 22.33
N ASP A 39 6.96 10.77 21.23
CA ASP A 39 5.62 11.20 20.80
C ASP A 39 4.47 10.46 21.54
N GLY A 40 4.80 9.63 22.54
CA GLY A 40 3.85 8.93 23.40
C GLY A 40 3.41 7.55 22.89
N TRP A 41 4.04 7.01 21.85
CA TRP A 41 3.74 5.66 21.34
C TRP A 41 4.29 4.56 22.25
N LYS A 42 3.55 3.45 22.34
CA LYS A 42 3.94 2.26 23.11
C LYS A 42 3.58 0.95 22.40
N SER A 43 4.16 -0.16 22.83
CA SER A 43 3.71 -1.48 22.36
C SER A 43 2.29 -1.76 22.84
N ALA A 44 1.44 -2.29 21.96
CA ALA A 44 0.10 -2.78 22.30
C ALA A 44 0.09 -4.25 22.76
N ASP A 45 1.07 -5.04 22.32
CA ASP A 45 1.14 -6.50 22.46
C ASP A 45 2.24 -6.97 23.42
N GLY A 46 2.95 -6.05 24.07
CA GLY A 46 4.06 -6.34 24.96
C GLY A 46 5.38 -6.65 24.25
N THR A 47 5.45 -6.45 22.93
CA THR A 47 6.72 -6.50 22.19
C THR A 47 7.74 -5.57 22.82
N ASP A 48 8.92 -6.10 23.11
CA ASP A 48 9.98 -5.37 23.80
C ASP A 48 10.58 -4.24 22.93
N ASN A 49 11.26 -3.32 23.61
CA ASN A 49 11.82 -2.14 22.97
C ASN A 49 12.93 -2.45 21.96
N ASP A 50 13.73 -3.50 22.17
CA ASP A 50 14.83 -3.83 21.27
C ASP A 50 14.29 -4.42 19.97
N THR A 51 13.28 -5.29 20.07
CA THR A 51 12.55 -5.81 18.92
C THR A 51 11.90 -4.68 18.11
N LEU A 52 11.16 -3.77 18.76
CA LEU A 52 10.54 -2.64 18.06
C LEU A 52 11.56 -1.64 17.51
N HIS A 53 12.66 -1.39 18.22
CA HIS A 53 13.74 -0.53 17.74
C HIS A 53 14.31 -1.05 16.42
N ASN A 54 14.64 -2.34 16.35
CA ASN A 54 15.20 -2.95 15.16
C ASN A 54 14.19 -3.04 14.02
N ALA A 55 12.95 -3.42 14.31
CA ALA A 55 11.93 -3.59 13.29
C ALA A 55 11.46 -2.25 12.69
N LEU A 56 11.34 -1.20 13.53
CA LEU A 56 10.77 0.08 13.12
C LEU A 56 11.82 1.13 12.74
N TYR A 57 13.11 0.81 12.86
CA TYR A 57 14.16 1.70 12.34
C TYR A 57 14.04 1.83 10.82
N GLN A 58 13.75 3.04 10.34
CA GLN A 58 13.51 3.34 8.93
C GLN A 58 12.36 2.54 8.31
N ALA A 59 11.40 2.09 9.12
CA ALA A 59 10.18 1.47 8.60
C ALA A 59 9.38 2.45 7.76
N ASP A 60 8.75 1.95 6.70
CA ASP A 60 7.86 2.73 5.85
C ASP A 60 6.57 3.04 6.61
N VAL A 61 6.12 4.30 6.52
CA VAL A 61 4.81 4.73 7.03
C VAL A 61 3.84 4.70 5.87
N ILE A 62 2.83 3.84 5.95
CA ILE A 62 1.91 3.57 4.86
C ILE A 62 0.52 4.11 5.22
N ASP A 63 -0.05 4.89 4.29
CA ASP A 63 -1.44 5.37 4.36
C ASP A 63 -1.83 6.07 5.67
N ASN A 64 -0.90 6.82 6.26
CA ASN A 64 -1.15 7.67 7.42
C ASN A 64 -1.82 8.99 6.99
N TYR A 65 -3.15 8.99 6.90
CA TYR A 65 -3.93 10.18 6.53
C TYR A 65 -4.67 10.81 7.72
N PRO A 66 -5.06 12.10 7.68
CA PRO A 66 -5.81 12.74 8.75
C PRO A 66 -7.12 12.05 9.14
N TRP A 67 -7.80 11.39 8.20
CA TRP A 67 -9.05 10.68 8.47
C TRP A 67 -8.85 9.27 9.02
N THR A 68 -7.68 8.64 8.83
CA THR A 68 -7.51 7.25 9.24
C THR A 68 -7.40 7.14 10.76
N LYS A 69 -8.03 6.11 11.33
CA LYS A 69 -7.92 5.80 12.77
C LYS A 69 -6.55 5.24 13.13
N GLN A 70 -5.96 4.55 12.17
CA GLN A 70 -4.72 3.81 12.29
C GLN A 70 -3.96 3.91 10.98
N PHE A 71 -2.72 3.45 10.97
CA PHE A 71 -1.91 3.38 9.76
C PHE A 71 -0.98 2.17 9.86
N LEU A 72 -0.45 1.77 8.71
CA LEU A 72 0.47 0.64 8.63
C LEU A 72 1.90 1.13 8.72
N LEU A 73 2.73 0.33 9.36
CA LEU A 73 4.18 0.43 9.30
C LEU A 73 4.71 -0.85 8.68
N ARG A 74 5.66 -0.73 7.76
CA ARG A 74 6.34 -1.88 7.18
C ARG A 74 7.82 -1.84 7.50
N ALA A 75 8.31 -2.90 8.13
CA ALA A 75 9.73 -2.99 8.48
C ALA A 75 10.61 -2.88 7.23
N ARG A 76 11.77 -2.23 7.38
CA ARG A 76 12.71 -1.93 6.29
C ARG A 76 13.00 -3.19 5.47
N GLY A 77 12.98 -3.06 4.15
CA GLY A 77 13.21 -4.18 3.22
C GLY A 77 11.98 -5.03 2.94
N GLY A 78 10.78 -4.55 3.31
CA GLY A 78 9.52 -5.20 2.96
C GLY A 78 9.16 -6.39 3.85
N ALA A 79 9.63 -6.39 5.10
CA ALA A 79 9.41 -7.47 6.07
C ALA A 79 8.03 -7.35 6.75
N ASP A 80 7.98 -7.55 8.07
CA ASP A 80 6.75 -7.56 8.86
C ASP A 80 5.93 -6.27 8.78
N TYR A 81 4.61 -6.42 8.85
CA TYR A 81 3.70 -5.31 9.07
C TYR A 81 3.42 -5.09 10.56
N TYR A 82 3.26 -3.82 10.89
CA TYR A 82 2.78 -3.36 12.19
C TYR A 82 1.60 -2.42 11.98
N LEU A 83 0.70 -2.40 12.94
CA LEU A 83 -0.45 -1.51 12.96
C LEU A 83 -0.29 -0.48 14.07
N ALA A 84 -0.32 0.79 13.69
CA ALA A 84 -0.22 1.92 14.59
C ALA A 84 -1.61 2.55 14.79
N ASP A 85 -2.16 2.44 16.00
CA ASP A 85 -3.44 3.04 16.38
C ASP A 85 -3.23 4.46 16.92
N LYS A 86 -3.82 5.46 16.25
CA LYS A 86 -3.66 6.88 16.61
C LYS A 86 -4.45 7.30 17.84
N LYS A 87 -5.49 6.56 18.22
CA LYS A 87 -6.29 6.88 19.39
C LYS A 87 -5.59 6.42 20.67
N THR A 88 -5.04 5.22 20.65
CA THR A 88 -4.35 4.64 21.81
C THR A 88 -2.85 4.90 21.83
N HIS A 89 -2.29 5.46 20.75
CA HIS A 89 -0.85 5.61 20.53
C HIS A 89 -0.12 4.29 20.76
N THR A 90 -0.62 3.22 20.13
CA THR A 90 -0.04 1.89 20.29
C THR A 90 0.36 1.28 18.96
N VAL A 91 1.47 0.56 18.95
CA VAL A 91 1.93 -0.24 17.82
C VAL A 91 1.88 -1.72 18.18
N ARG A 92 1.36 -2.56 17.29
CA ARG A 92 1.40 -4.03 17.43
C ARG A 92 1.83 -4.68 16.13
N ARG A 93 2.50 -5.83 16.22
CA ARG A 93 2.81 -6.63 15.02
C ARG A 93 1.53 -7.26 14.47
N LEU A 94 1.45 -7.36 13.14
CA LEU A 94 0.40 -8.12 12.48
C LEU A 94 0.89 -9.54 12.23
N ASP A 95 0.10 -10.53 12.67
CA ASP A 95 0.37 -11.94 12.38
C ASP A 95 -0.16 -12.26 10.97
N VAL A 96 0.66 -11.94 9.97
CA VAL A 96 0.38 -12.23 8.55
C VAL A 96 1.56 -12.97 7.98
N LYS A 97 1.29 -14.12 7.35
CA LYS A 97 2.31 -14.94 6.69
C LYS A 97 1.94 -15.13 5.22
N PRO A 98 2.83 -14.79 4.28
CA PRO A 98 2.61 -15.08 2.87
C PRO A 98 2.66 -16.59 2.63
N ALA A 99 1.88 -17.06 1.65
CA ALA A 99 1.84 -18.48 1.28
C ALA A 99 3.21 -18.99 0.80
N SER A 100 3.99 -18.13 0.16
CA SER A 100 5.34 -18.45 -0.32
C SER A 100 6.42 -18.45 0.77
N GLY A 101 6.11 -17.94 1.97
CA GLY A 101 7.11 -17.66 3.02
C GLY A 101 7.95 -16.40 2.78
N TYR A 102 7.81 -15.73 1.62
CA TYR A 102 8.54 -14.50 1.30
C TYR A 102 7.68 -13.25 1.57
N TYR A 103 8.05 -12.46 2.58
CA TYR A 103 7.32 -11.23 2.96
C TYR A 103 7.25 -10.19 1.83
N ALA A 104 8.16 -10.25 0.86
CA ALA A 104 8.10 -9.43 -0.36
C ALA A 104 6.83 -9.65 -1.20
N ASP A 105 6.16 -10.81 -1.05
CA ASP A 105 4.90 -11.08 -1.75
C ASP A 105 3.71 -10.35 -1.13
N LEU A 106 3.86 -9.83 0.10
CA LEU A 106 2.84 -9.03 0.74
C LEU A 106 2.85 -7.58 0.21
N THR A 107 1.67 -7.02 0.03
CA THR A 107 1.43 -5.59 -0.16
C THR A 107 0.23 -5.16 0.68
N SER A 108 -0.02 -3.86 0.77
CA SER A 108 -1.22 -3.32 1.39
C SER A 108 -1.92 -2.29 0.52
N VAL A 109 -3.24 -2.20 0.67
CA VAL A 109 -4.09 -1.20 0.01
C VAL A 109 -5.06 -0.62 1.02
N TYR A 110 -5.13 0.71 1.07
CA TYR A 110 -6.21 1.42 1.75
C TYR A 110 -7.44 1.57 0.85
N GLN A 111 -8.54 0.92 1.24
CA GLN A 111 -9.84 1.01 0.60
C GLN A 111 -10.66 2.12 1.27
N GLY A 112 -10.39 3.37 0.90
CA GLY A 112 -11.01 4.55 1.51
C GLY A 112 -12.38 4.95 0.95
N ALA A 113 -12.83 4.36 -0.15
CA ALA A 113 -14.14 4.63 -0.74
C ALA A 113 -15.15 3.56 -0.29
N ASP A 114 -16.22 3.98 0.40
CA ASP A 114 -17.27 3.05 0.80
C ASP A 114 -18.10 2.62 -0.41
N GLN A 115 -17.94 1.37 -0.81
CA GLN A 115 -18.75 0.73 -1.86
C GLN A 115 -19.81 -0.22 -1.28
N GLY A 116 -20.25 0.04 -0.04
CA GLY A 116 -21.23 -0.78 0.68
C GLY A 116 -20.61 -1.89 1.54
N LYS A 117 -19.28 -1.91 1.68
CA LYS A 117 -18.52 -2.88 2.50
C LYS A 117 -17.76 -2.21 3.64
N GLY A 118 -17.90 -0.89 3.80
CA GLY A 118 -17.07 -0.09 4.69
C GLY A 118 -15.66 0.13 4.12
N CYS A 119 -14.84 0.80 4.91
CA CYS A 119 -13.48 1.17 4.53
C CYS A 119 -12.46 0.44 5.39
N SER A 120 -11.33 0.10 4.81
CA SER A 120 -10.36 -0.77 5.49
C SER A 120 -8.98 -0.71 4.86
N PHE A 121 -7.99 -1.12 5.63
CA PHE A 121 -6.73 -1.63 5.09
C PHE A 121 -6.91 -3.09 4.70
N ALA A 122 -6.39 -3.47 3.53
CA ALA A 122 -6.27 -4.86 3.12
C ALA A 122 -4.79 -5.20 2.95
N ILE A 123 -4.33 -6.27 3.60
CA ILE A 123 -3.03 -6.88 3.29
C ILE A 123 -3.29 -8.00 2.28
N ILE A 124 -2.54 -7.96 1.19
CA ILE A 124 -2.70 -8.82 0.03
C ILE A 124 -1.42 -9.62 -0.13
N ASP A 125 -1.54 -10.94 -0.18
CA ASP A 125 -0.49 -11.82 -0.67
C ASP A 125 -0.62 -11.94 -2.19
N SER A 126 0.36 -11.41 -2.92
CA SER A 126 0.41 -11.45 -4.38
C SER A 126 0.67 -12.85 -4.94
N GLN A 127 1.15 -13.77 -4.10
CA GLN A 127 1.61 -15.11 -4.48
C GLN A 127 2.65 -15.11 -5.61
N TYR A 128 3.37 -14.00 -5.77
CA TYR A 128 4.29 -13.79 -6.89
C TYR A 128 5.33 -14.90 -6.99
N ARG A 129 6.00 -15.26 -5.87
CA ARG A 129 7.06 -16.28 -5.90
C ARG A 129 6.56 -17.66 -6.32
N LEU A 130 5.38 -18.06 -5.82
CA LEU A 130 4.77 -19.34 -6.18
C LEU A 130 4.35 -19.36 -7.64
N ARG A 131 3.79 -18.24 -8.14
CA ARG A 131 3.42 -18.11 -9.55
C ARG A 131 4.65 -18.17 -10.46
N ASP A 132 5.68 -17.42 -10.11
CA ASP A 132 6.95 -17.33 -10.85
C ASP A 132 7.68 -18.68 -10.91
N GLU A 133 7.61 -19.49 -9.85
CA GLU A 133 8.09 -20.87 -9.87
C GLU A 133 7.25 -21.76 -10.80
N ALA A 134 5.93 -21.73 -10.66
CA ALA A 134 5.03 -22.53 -11.50
C ALA A 134 5.11 -22.15 -13.00
N GLU A 135 5.32 -20.87 -13.32
CA GLU A 135 5.56 -20.40 -14.68
C GLU A 135 6.87 -20.95 -15.26
N ARG A 136 7.94 -21.02 -14.46
CA ARG A 136 9.21 -21.62 -14.91
C ARG A 136 9.05 -23.11 -15.21
N ASP A 137 8.34 -23.84 -14.36
CA ASP A 137 8.07 -25.27 -14.56
C ASP A 137 7.18 -25.52 -15.79
N ALA A 138 6.27 -24.59 -16.09
CA ALA A 138 5.39 -24.66 -17.25
C ALA A 138 6.13 -24.59 -18.59
N VAL A 139 7.32 -23.97 -18.64
CA VAL A 139 8.10 -23.80 -19.90
C VAL A 139 8.48 -25.14 -20.54
N VAL A 140 8.67 -26.19 -19.74
CA VAL A 140 9.05 -27.53 -20.22
C VAL A 140 7.86 -28.49 -20.36
N ALA A 141 6.64 -28.01 -20.14
CA ALA A 141 5.43 -28.82 -20.27
C ALA A 141 5.09 -29.12 -21.74
N GLU A 142 4.26 -30.14 -21.98
CA GLU A 142 3.76 -30.49 -23.32
C GLU A 142 2.94 -29.35 -23.96
N ASP A 143 2.20 -28.59 -23.14
CA ASP A 143 1.46 -27.40 -23.53
C ASP A 143 1.78 -26.24 -22.56
N PRO A 144 2.84 -25.45 -22.85
CA PRO A 144 3.27 -24.36 -21.97
C PRO A 144 2.22 -23.26 -21.81
N GLY A 145 1.44 -22.98 -22.85
CA GLY A 145 0.42 -21.93 -22.82
C GLY A 145 -0.67 -22.24 -21.80
N LYS A 146 -1.18 -23.48 -21.84
CA LYS A 146 -2.17 -23.96 -20.88
C LYS A 146 -1.61 -24.07 -19.46
N ALA A 147 -0.36 -24.51 -19.31
CA ALA A 147 0.28 -24.63 -18.01
C ALA A 147 0.50 -23.25 -17.33
N ILE A 148 0.88 -22.22 -18.10
CA ILE A 148 0.97 -20.84 -17.61
C ILE A 148 -0.41 -20.34 -17.18
N GLU A 149 -1.47 -20.55 -17.98
CA GLU A 149 -2.82 -20.13 -17.60
C GLU A 149 -3.27 -20.74 -16.26
N LEU A 150 -2.99 -22.03 -16.06
CA LEU A 150 -3.27 -22.72 -14.80
C LEU A 150 -2.47 -22.13 -13.63
N ALA A 151 -1.19 -21.78 -13.82
CA ALA A 151 -0.39 -21.13 -12.80
C ALA A 151 -0.99 -19.77 -12.38
N TRP A 152 -1.47 -18.97 -13.32
CA TRP A 152 -2.14 -17.69 -13.03
C TRP A 152 -3.46 -17.87 -12.29
N GLN A 153 -4.23 -18.90 -12.62
CA GLN A 153 -5.48 -19.22 -11.93
C GLN A 153 -5.23 -19.75 -10.50
N GLN A 154 -4.21 -20.58 -10.32
CA GLN A 154 -3.87 -21.18 -9.02
C GLN A 154 -3.26 -20.15 -8.06
N PHE A 155 -2.36 -19.29 -8.56
CA PHE A 155 -1.59 -18.33 -7.78
C PHE A 155 -2.02 -16.89 -8.04
N SER A 156 -3.33 -16.65 -7.87
CA SER A 156 -3.92 -15.31 -7.91
C SER A 156 -3.71 -14.58 -6.58
N PRO A 157 -3.60 -13.23 -6.57
CA PRO A 157 -3.53 -12.45 -5.33
C PRO A 157 -4.70 -12.71 -4.37
N LYS A 158 -4.42 -12.79 -3.07
CA LYS A 158 -5.43 -13.06 -2.03
C LYS A 158 -5.33 -12.02 -0.91
N VAL A 159 -6.48 -11.52 -0.47
CA VAL A 159 -6.55 -10.72 0.75
C VAL A 159 -6.34 -11.67 1.94
N VAL A 160 -5.24 -11.48 2.67
CA VAL A 160 -4.87 -12.31 3.82
C VAL A 160 -5.24 -11.66 5.15
N MET A 161 -5.48 -10.35 5.16
CA MET A 161 -6.00 -9.63 6.33
C MET A 161 -6.79 -8.39 5.91
N THR A 162 -7.87 -8.09 6.63
CA THR A 162 -8.64 -6.85 6.48
C THR A 162 -8.77 -6.17 7.84
N ILE A 163 -8.48 -4.87 7.89
CA ILE A 163 -8.47 -4.08 9.12
C ILE A 163 -9.42 -2.89 8.91
N PRO A 164 -10.58 -2.86 9.58
CA PRO A 164 -11.56 -1.78 9.41
C PRO A 164 -10.98 -0.41 9.77
N ASP A 165 -11.33 0.61 9.00
CA ASP A 165 -10.95 2.01 9.23
C ASP A 165 -12.10 2.97 8.88
N ASN A 166 -11.88 4.25 9.08
CA ASN A 166 -12.68 5.32 8.52
C ASN A 166 -12.53 5.37 7.01
N CYS A 167 -13.58 5.89 6.36
CA CYS A 167 -13.55 6.23 4.96
C CYS A 167 -12.84 7.55 4.71
N ALA A 168 -12.36 7.71 3.48
CA ALA A 168 -11.68 8.92 3.02
C ALA A 168 -12.60 10.13 3.19
N ASN A 169 -12.08 11.15 3.87
CA ASN A 169 -12.77 12.42 4.01
C ASN A 169 -12.41 13.31 2.81
N LYS A 170 -13.39 13.56 1.93
CA LYS A 170 -13.19 14.34 0.69
C LYS A 170 -12.65 15.76 0.95
N HIS A 171 -13.09 16.42 2.03
CA HIS A 171 -12.60 17.75 2.37
C HIS A 171 -11.14 17.73 2.80
N GLN A 172 -10.77 16.77 3.66
CA GLN A 172 -9.37 16.62 4.09
C GLN A 172 -8.47 16.19 2.93
N GLN A 173 -8.97 15.34 2.03
CA GLN A 173 -8.24 14.93 0.83
C GLN A 173 -7.98 16.12 -0.10
N ALA A 174 -8.99 16.95 -0.34
CA ALA A 174 -8.82 18.18 -1.13
C ALA A 174 -7.84 19.15 -0.47
N ALA A 175 -7.88 19.29 0.86
CA ALA A 175 -6.93 20.13 1.60
C ALA A 175 -5.49 19.63 1.49
N LEU A 176 -5.25 18.31 1.55
CA LEU A 176 -3.93 17.73 1.34
C LEU A 176 -3.42 17.96 -0.09
N ALA A 177 -4.27 17.76 -1.10
CA ALA A 177 -3.93 18.00 -2.49
C ALA A 177 -3.57 19.48 -2.74
N ALA A 178 -4.36 20.40 -2.18
CA ALA A 178 -4.08 21.83 -2.26
C ALA A 178 -2.74 22.21 -1.60
N LYS A 179 -2.46 21.65 -0.41
CA LYS A 179 -1.18 21.87 0.28
C LYS A 179 0.02 21.33 -0.51
N SER A 180 -0.12 20.15 -1.13
CA SER A 180 0.91 19.59 -2.01
C SER A 180 1.19 20.53 -3.19
N SER A 181 0.14 20.97 -3.87
CA SER A 181 0.27 21.89 -5.01
C SER A 181 0.93 23.22 -4.62
N GLU A 182 0.61 23.76 -3.44
CA GLU A 182 1.26 24.97 -2.95
C GLU A 182 2.76 24.77 -2.69
N ASN A 183 3.14 23.62 -2.11
CA ASN A 183 4.54 23.28 -1.85
C ASN A 183 5.33 23.12 -3.15
N ASP A 184 4.76 22.45 -4.15
CA ASP A 184 5.39 22.26 -5.47
C ASP A 184 5.63 23.60 -6.15
N ARG A 185 4.65 24.52 -6.09
CA ARG A 185 4.80 25.88 -6.61
C ARG A 185 5.95 26.62 -5.92
N LYS A 186 6.06 26.52 -4.59
CA LYS A 186 7.16 27.14 -3.82
C LYS A 186 8.51 26.54 -4.21
N LEU A 187 8.59 25.23 -4.39
CA LEU A 187 9.81 24.55 -4.83
C LEU A 187 10.23 25.02 -6.23
N GLN A 188 9.30 25.08 -7.18
CA GLN A 188 9.59 25.57 -8.54
C GLN A 188 10.11 27.02 -8.53
N GLN A 189 9.51 27.89 -7.73
CA GLN A 189 9.98 29.27 -7.55
C GLN A 189 11.40 29.32 -6.98
N TRP A 190 11.68 28.50 -5.96
CA TRP A 190 13.02 28.43 -5.37
C TRP A 190 14.06 27.91 -6.37
N VAL A 191 13.76 26.84 -7.12
CA VAL A 191 14.67 26.30 -8.16
C VAL A 191 14.94 27.34 -9.24
N ALA A 192 13.92 28.08 -9.68
CA ALA A 192 14.08 29.15 -10.66
C ALA A 192 14.99 30.28 -10.14
N GLN A 193 14.81 30.70 -8.89
CA GLN A 193 15.67 31.71 -8.24
C GLN A 193 17.12 31.25 -8.12
N GLN A 194 17.35 30.01 -7.68
CA GLN A 194 18.71 29.46 -7.58
C GLN A 194 19.38 29.33 -8.95
N SER A 195 18.61 28.91 -9.96
CA SER A 195 19.10 28.76 -11.33
C SER A 195 19.47 30.12 -11.94
N LEU A 196 18.64 31.15 -11.71
CA LEU A 196 18.96 32.52 -12.13
C LEU A 196 20.20 33.05 -11.40
N ALA A 197 20.29 32.87 -10.08
CA ALA A 197 21.45 33.31 -9.31
C ALA A 197 22.77 32.65 -9.79
N GLU A 198 22.73 31.35 -10.13
CA GLU A 198 23.89 30.66 -10.67
C GLU A 198 24.21 31.10 -12.11
N LEU A 199 23.21 31.40 -12.93
CA LEU A 199 23.40 31.98 -14.26
C LEU A 199 24.10 33.34 -14.15
N CYS A 200 23.58 34.24 -13.29
CA CYS A 200 24.18 35.53 -12.96
C CYS A 200 25.65 35.38 -12.55
N ARG A 201 25.95 34.41 -11.68
CA ARG A 201 27.32 34.16 -11.21
C ARG A 201 28.26 33.73 -12.34
N ARG A 202 27.77 32.94 -13.30
CA ARG A 202 28.58 32.40 -14.40
C ARG A 202 28.73 33.34 -15.59
N THR A 203 27.69 34.09 -15.92
CA THR A 203 27.62 34.86 -17.17
C THR A 203 27.56 36.37 -16.95
N GLY A 204 27.36 36.83 -15.71
CA GLY A 204 27.18 38.26 -15.38
C GLY A 204 25.86 38.86 -15.88
N ASN A 205 24.98 38.05 -16.49
CA ASN A 205 23.70 38.50 -17.03
C ASN A 205 22.63 38.29 -15.95
N CYS A 206 22.23 39.39 -15.31
CA CYS A 206 21.32 39.44 -14.16
C CYS A 206 20.02 40.15 -14.50
#